data_AF-C6Q0J7-F1
#
_entry.id   AF-C6Q0J7-F1
#
_cell.length_a   1.000
_cell.length_b   1.000
_cell.length_c   1.000
_cell.angle_alpha   90.00
_cell.angle_beta   90.00
_cell.angle_gamma   90.00
#
_symmetry.space_group_name_H-M   'P 1'
#
loop_
_entity.id
_entity.type
_entity.pdbx_description
1 polymer ?
#
loop_
_entity_poly.entity_id
_entity_poly.type
_entity_poly.pdbx_seq_one_letter_code
_entity_poly.pdbx_strand_id
1 'polypeptide(L)'
;MKTALGQDIYTQSSTHNGHYNHIDIINGARRAGSLEKFVDEQGINDGVIHSCIKNKVPFVLAGSIRDDGPLPPVFSDVYKAQDAMREHCKKATTVICMATQLHTIATGNMTPMYKVEGDTVRPVYIYTVDISEFGVNKLRDRGSLEVTSIVTNVQDFVVNIANNLL
;
A
#
# COMPACT_ATOMS: atom_id res chain seq x y z
N MET A 1 16.20 -3.39 12.34
CA MET A 1 16.03 -4.86 12.32
C MET A 1 15.58 -5.26 10.92
N LYS A 2 16.15 -6.31 10.31
CA LYS A 2 15.85 -6.71 8.91
C LYS A 2 14.83 -7.86 8.83
N THR A 3 13.74 -7.77 9.60
CA THR A 3 12.76 -8.85 9.72
C THR A 3 11.35 -8.41 9.36
N ALA A 4 10.55 -9.30 8.77
CA ALA A 4 9.10 -9.17 8.65
C ALA A 4 8.45 -10.26 9.49
N LEU A 5 7.61 -9.88 10.47
CA LEU A 5 6.96 -10.81 11.43
C LEU A 5 7.93 -11.80 12.10
N GLY A 6 9.15 -11.35 12.38
CA GLY A 6 10.19 -12.14 13.04
C GLY A 6 11.02 -13.05 12.13
N GLN A 7 10.77 -13.03 10.82
CA GLN A 7 11.56 -13.75 9.83
C GLN A 7 12.51 -12.77 9.12
N ASP A 8 13.79 -13.13 8.98
CA ASP A 8 14.75 -12.32 8.24
C ASP A 8 14.37 -12.26 6.74
N ILE A 9 14.34 -11.04 6.18
CA ILE A 9 13.79 -10.81 4.83
C ILE A 9 14.66 -11.35 3.69
N TYR A 10 15.92 -11.75 3.96
CA TYR A 10 16.83 -12.29 2.96
C TYR A 10 17.05 -13.79 3.11
N THR A 11 17.36 -14.24 4.32
CA THR A 11 17.64 -15.64 4.63
C THR A 11 16.37 -16.46 4.86
N GLN A 12 15.22 -15.80 5.03
CA GLN A 12 13.93 -16.42 5.34
C GLN A 12 13.97 -17.29 6.62
N SER A 13 14.95 -17.06 7.49
CA SER A 13 15.07 -17.80 8.75
C SER A 13 14.35 -17.07 9.88
N SER A 14 13.69 -17.82 10.76
CA SER A 14 13.06 -17.26 11.96
C SER A 14 14.11 -16.76 12.93
N THR A 15 13.92 -15.55 13.43
CA THR A 15 14.77 -14.95 14.45
C THR A 15 14.24 -15.25 15.85
N HIS A 16 15.14 -15.47 16.81
CA HIS A 16 14.75 -15.69 18.20
C HIS A 16 13.97 -14.47 18.71
N ASN A 17 12.79 -14.71 19.31
CA ASN A 17 11.88 -13.65 19.76
C ASN A 17 11.45 -12.63 18.68
N GLY A 18 11.59 -12.98 17.39
CA GLY A 18 11.34 -12.04 16.30
C GLY A 18 9.91 -11.50 16.20
N HIS A 19 8.94 -12.18 16.80
CA HIS A 19 7.55 -11.69 16.87
C HIS A 19 7.44 -10.38 17.65
N TYR A 20 8.35 -10.06 18.57
CA TYR A 20 8.34 -8.76 19.26
C TYR A 20 8.77 -7.59 18.37
N ASN A 21 9.56 -7.84 17.31
CA ASN A 21 10.17 -6.79 16.50
C ASN A 21 9.14 -5.80 15.93
N HIS A 22 7.98 -6.29 15.47
CA HIS A 22 6.94 -5.41 14.91
C HIS A 22 6.21 -4.60 16.01
N ILE A 23 6.00 -5.19 17.19
CA ILE A 23 5.39 -4.50 18.34
C ILE A 23 6.32 -3.41 18.87
N ASP A 24 7.63 -3.66 18.93
CA ASP A 24 8.61 -2.66 19.34
C ASP A 24 8.64 -1.47 18.38
N ILE A 25 8.56 -1.72 17.08
CA ILE A 25 8.46 -0.66 16.06
C ILE A 25 7.17 0.15 16.24
N ILE A 26 6.02 -0.51 16.44
CA ILE A 26 4.75 0.16 16.68
C ILE A 26 4.83 1.04 17.93
N ASN A 27 5.36 0.51 19.04
CA ASN A 27 5.54 1.25 20.28
C ASN A 27 6.49 2.45 20.12
N GLY A 28 7.60 2.26 19.40
CA GLY A 28 8.53 3.34 19.07
C GLY A 28 7.87 4.45 18.26
N ALA A 29 7.14 4.10 17.21
CA ALA A 29 6.43 5.07 16.37
C ALA A 29 5.35 5.83 17.15
N ARG A 30 4.62 5.14 18.04
CA ARG A 30 3.64 5.76 18.93
C ARG A 30 4.29 6.71 19.93
N ARG A 31 5.46 6.36 20.48
CA ARG A 31 6.22 7.23 21.39
C ARG A 31 6.71 8.49 20.70
N ALA A 32 7.19 8.38 19.46
CA ALA A 32 7.60 9.53 18.64
C ALA A 32 6.40 10.40 18.21
N GLY A 33 5.19 9.83 18.17
CA GLY A 33 3.93 10.53 17.87
C GLY A 33 3.68 10.80 16.38
N SER A 34 4.63 10.49 15.50
CA SER A 34 4.48 10.55 14.04
C SER A 34 5.50 9.64 13.37
N LEU A 35 5.27 9.23 12.12
CA LEU A 35 6.23 8.41 11.37
C LEU A 35 7.46 9.22 10.98
N GLU A 36 7.30 10.52 10.71
CA GLU A 36 8.38 11.44 10.36
C GLU A 36 9.39 11.55 11.50
N LYS A 37 8.91 11.83 12.73
CA LYS A 37 9.77 11.86 13.92
C LYS A 37 10.40 10.51 14.19
N PHE A 38 9.63 9.43 14.07
CA PHE A 38 10.16 8.08 14.29
C PHE A 38 11.29 7.73 13.32
N VAL A 39 11.11 8.04 12.03
CA VAL A 39 12.12 7.81 10.99
C VAL A 39 13.40 8.60 11.27
N ASP A 40 13.28 9.86 11.68
CA ASP A 40 14.42 10.71 12.03
C ASP A 40 15.14 10.24 13.30
N GLU A 41 14.40 10.01 14.39
CA GLU A 41 14.93 9.55 15.69
C GLU A 41 15.63 8.20 15.60
N GLN A 42 15.13 7.29 14.76
CA GLN A 42 15.70 5.95 14.57
C GLN A 42 16.77 5.91 13.45
N GLY A 43 17.04 7.03 12.77
CA GLY A 43 17.99 7.09 11.66
C GLY A 43 17.62 6.16 10.49
N ILE A 44 16.32 5.97 10.23
CA ILE A 44 15.84 5.12 9.13
C ILE A 44 16.07 5.84 7.81
N ASN A 45 16.86 5.22 6.93
CA ASN A 45 17.32 5.81 5.67
C ASN A 45 16.88 5.02 4.42
N ASP A 46 16.06 3.99 4.59
CA ASP A 46 15.56 3.12 3.52
C ASP A 46 14.10 2.69 3.76
N GLY A 47 13.52 2.00 2.76
CA GLY A 47 12.15 1.48 2.81
C GLY A 47 11.07 2.42 2.27
N VAL A 48 9.85 1.88 2.17
CA VAL A 48 8.71 2.54 1.49
C VAL A 48 8.28 3.81 2.22
N ILE A 49 8.06 3.75 3.54
CA ILE A 49 7.60 4.90 4.34
C ILE A 49 8.64 6.03 4.35
N HIS A 50 9.92 5.72 4.57
CA HIS A 50 10.99 6.72 4.47
C HIS A 50 11.02 7.37 3.08
N SER A 51 10.90 6.58 2.02
CA SER A 51 10.86 7.09 0.65
C SER A 51 9.67 8.01 0.40
N CYS A 52 8.49 7.68 0.95
CA CYS A 52 7.32 8.54 0.86
C CYS A 52 7.52 9.87 1.61
N ILE A 53 8.04 9.82 2.84
CA ILE A 53 8.33 11.02 3.64
C ILE A 53 9.36 11.91 2.93
N LYS A 54 10.49 11.34 2.51
CA LYS A 54 11.58 12.06 1.83
C LYS A 54 11.12 12.76 0.55
N ASN A 55 10.30 12.08 -0.25
CA ASN A 55 9.82 12.60 -1.53
C ASN A 55 8.45 13.31 -1.43
N LYS A 56 7.92 13.51 -0.21
CA LYS A 56 6.60 14.11 0.03
C LYS A 56 5.48 13.42 -0.74
N VAL A 57 5.57 12.10 -0.90
CA VAL A 57 4.51 11.29 -1.51
C VAL A 57 3.44 11.05 -0.44
N PRO A 58 2.19 11.50 -0.66
CA PRO A 58 1.13 11.27 0.30
C PRO A 58 0.78 9.79 0.38
N PHE A 59 0.49 9.31 1.58
CA PHE A 59 0.01 7.96 1.82
C PHE A 59 -1.18 7.99 2.79
N VAL A 60 -2.09 7.03 2.63
CA VAL A 60 -3.26 6.85 3.50
C VAL A 60 -3.19 5.44 4.07
N LEU A 61 -3.18 5.34 5.40
CA LEU A 61 -3.22 4.06 6.11
C LEU A 61 -4.63 3.86 6.68
N ALA A 62 -5.45 3.09 6.00
CA ALA A 62 -6.79 2.74 6.48
C ALA A 62 -6.70 1.64 7.53
N GLY A 63 -7.31 1.86 8.69
CA GLY A 63 -7.31 0.89 9.77
C GLY A 63 -8.18 -0.33 9.49
N SER A 64 -7.87 -1.44 10.15
CA SER A 64 -8.64 -2.67 10.12
C SER A 64 -8.87 -3.23 11.52
N ILE A 65 -9.84 -4.13 11.65
CA ILE A 65 -10.12 -4.84 12.91
C ILE A 65 -8.99 -5.78 13.37
N ARG A 66 -7.91 -5.91 12.58
CA ARG A 66 -6.76 -6.78 12.85
C ARG A 66 -5.50 -6.01 13.25
N ASP A 67 -5.58 -4.68 13.33
CA ASP A 67 -4.39 -3.85 13.51
C ASP A 67 -3.83 -3.97 14.93
N ASP A 68 -2.52 -4.18 15.02
CA ASP A 68 -1.76 -4.03 16.26
C ASP A 68 -1.34 -2.56 16.44
N GLY A 69 -1.59 -1.96 17.61
CA GLY A 69 -1.20 -0.59 17.93
C GLY A 69 -2.35 0.41 17.90
N PRO A 70 -2.69 1.06 16.76
CA PRO A 70 -1.98 1.12 15.47
C PRO A 70 -0.87 2.20 15.44
N LEU A 71 -0.18 2.31 14.29
CA LEU A 71 0.74 3.41 14.00
C LEU A 71 0.03 4.78 14.03
N PRO A 72 0.72 5.88 14.38
CA PRO A 72 0.07 7.19 14.56
C PRO A 72 -0.80 7.70 13.38
N PRO A 73 -0.41 7.56 12.10
CA PRO A 73 -1.19 8.13 10.99
C PRO A 73 -2.32 7.22 10.50
N VAL A 74 -2.59 6.09 11.18
CA VAL A 74 -3.67 5.19 10.78
C VAL A 74 -5.04 5.80 11.06
N PHE A 75 -5.90 5.81 10.04
CA PHE A 75 -7.30 6.19 10.19
C PHE A 75 -8.09 5.03 10.81
N SER A 76 -8.38 5.10 12.10
CA SER A 76 -9.23 4.11 12.79
C SER A 76 -10.70 4.18 12.37
N ASP A 77 -11.15 5.33 11.86
CA ASP A 77 -12.48 5.53 11.30
C ASP A 77 -12.47 5.21 9.81
N VAL A 78 -13.18 4.15 9.42
CA VAL A 78 -13.22 3.65 8.05
C VAL A 78 -13.83 4.63 7.05
N TYR A 79 -14.75 5.50 7.48
CA TYR A 79 -15.34 6.51 6.60
C TYR A 79 -14.36 7.65 6.34
N LYS A 80 -13.63 8.09 7.38
CA LYS A 80 -12.54 9.06 7.20
C LYS A 80 -11.42 8.50 6.33
N ALA A 81 -11.07 7.22 6.51
CA ALA A 81 -10.12 6.54 5.65
C ALA A 81 -10.59 6.53 4.19
N GLN A 82 -11.86 6.19 3.96
CA GLN A 82 -12.47 6.18 2.63
C GLN A 82 -12.42 7.58 1.98
N ASP A 83 -12.79 8.62 2.70
CA ASP A 83 -12.75 9.99 2.19
C ASP A 83 -11.32 10.43 1.86
N ALA A 84 -10.35 10.13 2.72
CA ALA A 84 -8.94 10.39 2.45
C ALA A 84 -8.44 9.65 1.20
N MET A 85 -8.77 8.35 1.06
CA MET A 85 -8.41 7.56 -0.13
C MET A 85 -9.03 8.15 -1.40
N ARG A 86 -10.31 8.55 -1.34
CA ARG A 86 -11.07 9.08 -2.49
C ARG A 86 -10.44 10.36 -3.06
N GLU A 87 -9.89 11.23 -2.20
CA GLU A 87 -9.22 12.46 -2.64
C GLU A 87 -7.96 12.21 -3.49
N HIS A 88 -7.34 11.04 -3.33
CA HIS A 88 -6.25 10.59 -4.19
C HIS A 88 -6.76 9.82 -5.42
N CYS A 89 -7.73 8.93 -5.25
CA CYS A 89 -8.26 8.10 -6.33
C CYS A 89 -8.83 8.94 -7.49
N LYS A 90 -9.53 10.05 -7.21
CA LYS A 90 -10.09 10.95 -8.23
C LYS A 90 -9.04 11.60 -9.13
N LYS A 91 -7.78 11.69 -8.68
CA LYS A 91 -6.69 12.36 -9.41
C LYS A 91 -5.85 11.39 -10.23
N ALA A 92 -5.96 10.09 -9.93
CA ALA A 92 -5.15 9.05 -10.53
C ALA A 92 -5.48 8.85 -12.01
N THR A 93 -4.44 8.64 -12.82
CA THR A 93 -4.56 8.20 -14.23
C THR A 93 -4.22 6.72 -14.40
N THR A 94 -3.55 6.16 -13.39
CA THR A 94 -3.14 4.76 -13.31
C THR A 94 -3.21 4.34 -11.85
N VAL A 95 -3.79 3.18 -11.58
CA VAL A 95 -3.84 2.56 -10.26
C VAL A 95 -3.20 1.18 -10.35
N ILE A 96 -2.24 0.89 -9.46
CA ILE A 96 -1.59 -0.42 -9.36
C ILE A 96 -1.90 -1.00 -7.99
N CYS A 97 -2.69 -2.06 -7.98
CA CYS A 97 -3.13 -2.78 -6.80
C CYS A 97 -2.25 -4.02 -6.59
N MET A 98 -1.65 -4.16 -5.41
CA MET A 98 -0.61 -5.16 -5.15
C MET A 98 -0.95 -6.02 -3.93
N ALA A 99 -1.28 -7.29 -4.15
CA ALA A 99 -1.44 -8.34 -3.13
C ALA A 99 -2.33 -7.95 -1.91
N THR A 100 -3.44 -7.23 -2.15
CA THR A 100 -4.34 -6.77 -1.08
C THR A 100 -5.79 -6.71 -1.51
N GLN A 101 -6.56 -7.78 -1.30
CA GLN A 101 -7.92 -7.87 -1.83
C GLN A 101 -8.86 -6.75 -1.31
N LEU A 102 -8.86 -6.47 0.00
CA LEU A 102 -9.77 -5.47 0.59
C LEU A 102 -9.51 -4.06 0.06
N HIS A 103 -8.25 -3.62 0.09
CA HIS A 103 -7.89 -2.29 -0.39
C HIS A 103 -8.03 -2.17 -1.91
N THR A 104 -7.71 -3.23 -2.66
CA THR A 104 -7.88 -3.27 -4.12
C THR A 104 -9.35 -3.03 -4.49
N ILE A 105 -10.28 -3.73 -3.85
CA ILE A 105 -11.72 -3.55 -4.08
C ILE A 105 -12.19 -2.15 -3.65
N ALA A 106 -11.77 -1.68 -2.46
CA ALA A 106 -12.15 -0.35 -1.97
C ALA A 106 -11.68 0.77 -2.90
N THR A 107 -10.42 0.72 -3.33
CA THR A 107 -9.83 1.67 -4.28
C THR A 107 -10.54 1.61 -5.63
N GLY A 108 -10.82 0.42 -6.16
CA GLY A 108 -11.57 0.25 -7.41
C GLY A 108 -12.94 0.92 -7.38
N ASN A 109 -13.71 0.75 -6.29
CA ASN A 109 -15.01 1.40 -6.11
C ASN A 109 -14.93 2.94 -6.03
N MET A 110 -13.79 3.50 -5.62
CA MET A 110 -13.59 4.95 -5.48
C MET A 110 -12.93 5.60 -6.69
N THR A 111 -12.37 4.80 -7.60
CA THR A 111 -11.61 5.29 -8.76
C THR A 111 -12.55 5.53 -9.93
N PRO A 112 -12.61 6.75 -10.49
CA PRO A 112 -13.33 7.02 -11.73
C PRO A 112 -12.73 6.22 -12.90
N MET A 113 -13.56 5.81 -13.86
CA MET A 113 -13.09 5.11 -15.08
C MET A 113 -12.39 6.05 -16.07
N TYR A 114 -12.61 7.35 -15.94
CA TYR A 114 -11.98 8.36 -16.77
C TYR A 114 -11.78 9.63 -15.96
N LYS A 115 -10.83 10.44 -16.40
CA LYS A 115 -10.56 11.78 -15.88
C LYS A 115 -10.77 12.79 -16.99
N VAL A 116 -11.41 13.91 -16.65
CA VAL A 116 -11.51 15.06 -17.54
C VAL A 116 -10.42 16.05 -17.15
N GLU A 117 -9.50 16.32 -18.07
CA GLU A 117 -8.45 17.34 -17.94
C GLU A 117 -8.64 18.37 -19.05
N GLY A 118 -9.21 19.53 -18.70
CA GLY A 118 -9.64 20.53 -19.68
C GLY A 118 -10.68 19.93 -20.63
N ASP A 119 -10.43 20.01 -21.93
CA ASP A 119 -11.30 19.45 -22.97
C ASP A 119 -10.97 17.98 -23.33
N THR A 120 -10.03 17.34 -22.60
CA THR A 120 -9.59 15.97 -22.89
C THR A 120 -10.14 14.97 -21.88
N VAL A 121 -10.75 13.90 -22.39
CA VAL A 121 -11.16 12.73 -21.59
C VAL A 121 -10.06 11.68 -21.68
N ARG A 122 -9.48 11.31 -20.53
CA ARG A 122 -8.44 10.29 -20.43
C ARG A 122 -8.97 9.06 -19.66
N PRO A 123 -8.78 7.83 -20.18
CA PRO A 123 -9.10 6.61 -19.43
C PRO A 123 -8.19 6.45 -18.20
N VAL A 124 -8.68 5.73 -17.19
CA VAL A 124 -7.92 5.40 -15.98
C VAL A 124 -7.57 3.92 -16.00
N TYR A 125 -6.29 3.62 -16.14
CA TYR A 125 -5.82 2.23 -16.20
C TYR A 125 -5.70 1.64 -14.80
N ILE A 126 -6.34 0.50 -14.56
CA ILE A 126 -6.27 -0.20 -13.28
C ILE A 126 -5.56 -1.54 -13.48
N TYR A 127 -4.46 -1.76 -12.77
CA TYR A 127 -3.71 -3.00 -12.78
C TYR A 127 -3.86 -3.71 -11.43
N THR A 128 -4.20 -5.00 -11.46
CA THR A 128 -4.27 -5.82 -10.25
C THR A 128 -3.24 -6.94 -10.31
N VAL A 129 -2.36 -7.01 -9.31
CA VAL A 129 -1.31 -8.01 -9.21
C VAL A 129 -1.49 -8.81 -7.94
N ASP A 130 -1.76 -10.10 -8.09
CA ASP A 130 -1.94 -11.03 -6.97
C ASP A 130 -1.50 -12.43 -7.38
N ILE A 131 -1.06 -13.25 -6.41
CA ILE A 131 -0.73 -14.65 -6.66
C ILE A 131 -2.00 -15.50 -6.80
N SER A 132 -3.11 -15.05 -6.20
CA SER A 132 -4.39 -15.73 -6.22
C SER A 132 -5.28 -15.25 -7.36
N GLU A 133 -5.69 -16.19 -8.20
CA GLU A 133 -6.69 -15.94 -9.24
C GLU A 133 -8.05 -15.47 -8.66
N PHE A 134 -8.36 -15.89 -7.43
CA PHE A 134 -9.58 -15.47 -6.74
C PHE A 134 -9.59 -13.97 -6.42
N GLY A 135 -8.43 -13.42 -6.04
CA GLY A 135 -8.30 -12.00 -5.71
C GLY A 135 -8.53 -11.09 -6.92
N VAL A 136 -8.01 -11.48 -8.09
CA VAL A 136 -8.09 -10.69 -9.32
C VAL A 136 -9.47 -10.68 -9.96
N ASN A 137 -10.20 -11.80 -9.92
CA ASN A 137 -11.51 -11.91 -10.57
C ASN A 137 -12.57 -10.99 -9.95
N LYS A 138 -12.48 -10.70 -8.65
CA LYS A 138 -13.48 -9.89 -7.93
C LYS A 138 -13.56 -8.43 -8.40
N LEU A 139 -12.50 -7.89 -8.97
CA LEU A 139 -12.50 -6.50 -9.44
C LEU A 139 -12.99 -6.39 -10.89
N ARG A 140 -12.63 -7.37 -11.74
CA ARG A 140 -13.17 -7.50 -13.09
C ARG A 140 -14.70 -7.63 -13.07
N ASP A 141 -15.23 -8.39 -12.12
CA ASP A 141 -16.68 -8.64 -12.00
C ASP A 141 -17.50 -7.40 -11.55
N ARG A 142 -16.86 -6.30 -11.13
CA ARG A 142 -17.54 -5.09 -10.61
C ARG A 142 -17.68 -3.94 -11.63
N GLY A 143 -17.51 -4.22 -12.91
CA GLY A 143 -17.86 -3.28 -13.99
C GLY A 143 -16.77 -2.27 -14.33
N SER A 144 -15.56 -2.40 -13.77
CA SER A 144 -14.40 -1.62 -14.21
C SER A 144 -13.87 -2.20 -15.53
N LEU A 145 -14.42 -1.71 -16.65
CA LEU A 145 -14.12 -2.14 -18.02
C LEU A 145 -12.61 -2.08 -18.41
N GLU A 146 -11.78 -1.41 -17.62
CA GLU A 146 -10.34 -1.16 -17.89
C GLU A 146 -9.40 -1.78 -16.83
N VAL A 147 -9.82 -2.88 -16.18
CA VAL A 147 -8.95 -3.62 -15.25
C VAL A 147 -8.12 -4.66 -15.99
N THR A 148 -6.79 -4.53 -15.90
CA THR A 148 -5.83 -5.54 -16.36
C THR A 148 -5.30 -6.32 -15.18
N SER A 149 -5.56 -7.62 -15.16
CA SER A 149 -5.14 -8.52 -14.08
C SER A 149 -3.91 -9.33 -14.44
N ILE A 150 -2.95 -9.41 -13.51
CA ILE A 150 -1.69 -10.13 -13.66
C ILE A 150 -1.58 -11.10 -12.49
N VAL A 151 -1.66 -12.40 -12.77
CA VAL A 151 -1.54 -13.45 -11.75
C VAL A 151 -0.07 -13.82 -11.61
N THR A 152 0.60 -13.30 -10.59
CA THR A 152 2.03 -13.53 -10.34
C THR A 152 2.43 -13.19 -8.90
N ASN A 153 3.63 -13.59 -8.50
CA ASN A 153 4.23 -13.12 -7.27
C ASN A 153 4.50 -11.60 -7.37
N VAL A 154 3.98 -10.84 -6.40
CA VAL A 154 4.11 -9.38 -6.35
C VAL A 154 5.56 -8.92 -6.26
N GLN A 155 6.43 -9.68 -5.59
CA GLN A 155 7.85 -9.38 -5.51
C GLN A 155 8.49 -9.46 -6.90
N ASP A 156 8.23 -10.54 -7.64
CA ASP A 156 8.77 -10.71 -8.99
C ASP A 156 8.25 -9.63 -9.94
N PHE A 157 6.97 -9.24 -9.80
CA PHE A 157 6.40 -8.14 -10.55
C PHE A 157 7.15 -6.82 -10.29
N VAL A 158 7.35 -6.44 -9.03
CA VAL A 158 8.03 -5.19 -8.66
C VAL A 158 9.49 -5.20 -9.12
N VAL A 159 10.21 -6.32 -8.98
CA VAL A 159 11.60 -6.46 -9.44
C VAL A 159 11.69 -6.33 -10.96
N ASN A 160 10.80 -6.97 -11.71
CA ASN A 160 10.79 -6.86 -13.17
C ASN A 160 10.45 -5.44 -13.63
N ILE A 161 9.52 -4.76 -12.96
CA ILE A 161 9.25 -3.34 -13.23
C ILE A 161 10.51 -2.50 -12.95
N ALA A 162 11.14 -2.66 -11.80
CA ALA A 162 12.34 -1.89 -11.45
C ALA A 162 13.48 -2.05 -12.47
N ASN A 163 13.66 -3.25 -13.03
CA ASN A 163 14.67 -3.53 -14.05
C ASN A 163 14.34 -3.00 -15.44
N ASN A 164 13.08 -2.66 -15.72
CA ASN A 164 12.61 -2.27 -17.06
C ASN A 164 11.95 -0.88 -17.09
N LEU A 165 11.96 -0.14 -15.97
CA LEU A 165 11.61 1.27 -15.94
C LEU A 165 12.75 2.09 -16.56
N LEU A 166 12.39 3.01 -17.47
CA LEU A 166 13.30 3.95 -18.13
C LEU A 166 13.82 5.02 -17.17
#